data_AF-A0A0S9R8Y4-F1
#
_entry.id   AF-A0A0S9R8Y4-F1
#
_cell.length_a   1.000
_cell.length_b   1.000
_cell.length_c   1.000
_cell.angle_alpha   90.00
_cell.angle_beta   90.00
_cell.angle_gamma   90.00
#
_symmetry.space_group_name_H-M   'P 1'
#
loop_
_entity.id
_entity.type
_entity.pdbx_description
1 polymer ?
#
loop_
_entity_poly.entity_id
_entity_poly.type
_entity_poly.pdbx_seq_one_letter_code
_entity_poly.pdbx_strand_id
1 'polypeptide(L)'
;MSTPARTDVVGRWLPEGGPPRAFLELRDNGDLAGHDGCNRFGGQQWSLDGKKVVTSGARVSTLMACPDVDTWLGQATTFVWDDGHLRAVGPDGTDLGVLLTDPD
;
A
#
# COMPACT_ATOMS: atom_id res chain seq x y z
N MET A 1 9.28 -9.47 -16.49
CA MET A 1 8.57 -9.26 -15.21
C MET A 1 8.69 -10.50 -14.35
N SER A 2 9.65 -10.51 -13.42
CA SER A 2 9.89 -11.62 -12.49
C SER A 2 8.80 -11.70 -11.40
N THR A 3 8.60 -12.89 -10.84
CA THR A 3 7.77 -13.08 -9.63
C THR A 3 8.59 -12.65 -8.41
N PRO A 4 8.08 -11.78 -7.54
CA PRO A 4 8.81 -11.36 -6.33
C PRO A 4 8.85 -12.49 -5.30
N ALA A 5 9.91 -12.51 -4.49
CA ALA A 5 9.91 -13.14 -3.19
C ALA A 5 9.23 -12.24 -2.16
N ARG A 6 8.87 -12.82 -1.02
CA ARG A 6 8.27 -12.07 0.10
C ARG A 6 9.17 -10.92 0.58
N THR A 7 10.48 -11.17 0.65
CA THR A 7 11.49 -10.17 1.03
C THR A 7 11.56 -9.00 0.07
N ASP A 8 11.13 -9.17 -1.18
CA ASP A 8 11.16 -8.09 -2.19
C ASP A 8 10.02 -7.10 -1.98
N VAL A 9 8.91 -7.54 -1.38
CA VAL A 9 7.74 -6.69 -1.09
C VAL A 9 7.72 -6.18 0.35
N VAL A 10 8.44 -6.84 1.27
CA VAL A 10 8.60 -6.37 2.64
C VAL A 10 9.36 -5.04 2.65
N GLY A 11 8.83 -4.08 3.39
CA GLY A 11 9.44 -2.76 3.52
C GLY A 11 8.42 -1.65 3.48
N ARG A 12 8.94 -0.44 3.36
CA ARG A 12 8.16 0.78 3.25
C ARG A 12 8.11 1.24 1.80
N TRP A 13 6.95 1.75 1.41
CA TRP A 13 6.58 2.08 0.05
C TRP A 13 5.93 3.46 0.01
N LEU A 14 6.38 4.32 -0.89
CA LEU A 14 5.92 5.69 -1.03
C LEU A 14 5.12 5.86 -2.32
N PRO A 15 3.95 6.52 -2.31
CA PRO A 15 3.21 6.79 -3.53
C PRO A 15 3.96 7.75 -4.44
N GLU A 16 4.14 7.35 -5.69
CA GLU A 16 4.72 8.21 -6.73
C GLU A 16 3.84 9.44 -6.94
N GLY A 17 4.39 10.62 -6.68
CA GLY A 17 3.64 11.89 -6.76
C GLY A 17 2.50 12.02 -5.73
N GLY A 18 2.44 11.16 -4.71
CA GLY A 18 1.40 11.19 -3.68
C GLY A 18 1.62 12.29 -2.62
N PRO A 19 0.64 12.49 -1.71
CA PRO A 19 0.74 13.52 -0.70
C PRO A 19 1.92 13.28 0.26
N PRO A 20 2.50 14.36 0.82
CA PRO A 20 3.57 14.25 1.79
C PRO A 20 3.10 13.42 3.00
N ARG A 21 3.99 12.55 3.50
CA ARG A 21 3.73 11.59 4.59
C ARG A 21 2.86 10.39 4.22
N ALA A 22 2.39 10.24 2.98
CA ALA A 22 1.74 8.99 2.59
C ALA A 22 2.77 7.86 2.48
N PHE A 23 2.42 6.69 3.01
CA PHE A 23 3.25 5.50 2.91
C PHE A 23 2.41 4.24 3.11
N LEU A 24 2.90 3.12 2.60
CA LEU A 24 2.48 1.77 2.91
C LEU A 24 3.68 1.03 3.53
N GLU A 25 3.45 0.28 4.58
CA GLU A 25 4.45 -0.59 5.22
C GLU A 25 3.93 -2.02 5.21
N LEU A 26 4.68 -2.90 4.53
CA LEU A 26 4.45 -4.35 4.50
C LEU A 26 5.49 -4.99 5.40
N ARG A 27 5.08 -5.42 6.58
CA ARG A 27 6.00 -5.99 7.59
C ARG A 27 6.22 -7.47 7.34
N ASP A 28 7.40 -7.97 7.66
CA ASP A 28 7.72 -9.39 7.51
C ASP A 28 6.88 -10.31 8.41
N ASN A 29 6.26 -9.82 9.48
CA ASN A 29 5.30 -10.64 10.23
C ASN A 29 3.94 -10.80 9.52
N GLY A 30 3.72 -10.15 8.38
CA GLY A 30 2.45 -10.15 7.64
C GLY A 30 1.53 -8.99 8.00
N ASP A 31 1.92 -8.09 8.90
CA ASP A 31 1.11 -6.91 9.22
C ASP A 31 1.22 -5.84 8.13
N LEU A 32 0.10 -5.17 7.87
CA LEU A 32 0.00 -4.00 7.00
C LEU A 32 -0.28 -2.75 7.84
N ALA A 33 0.51 -1.70 7.62
CA ALA A 33 0.29 -0.37 8.16
C ALA A 33 0.48 0.68 7.07
N GLY A 34 -0.02 1.89 7.29
CA GLY A 34 0.25 2.99 6.39
C GLY A 34 -0.43 4.28 6.77
N HIS A 35 -0.25 5.26 5.90
CA HIS A 35 -0.84 6.59 5.99
C HIS A 35 -1.18 7.05 4.58
N ASP A 36 -2.37 7.61 4.36
CA ASP A 36 -2.80 8.08 3.03
C ASP A 36 -2.50 9.57 2.78
N GLY A 37 -1.75 10.19 3.70
CA GLY A 37 -1.43 11.62 3.69
C GLY A 37 -2.28 12.44 4.67
N CYS A 38 -3.46 11.95 5.04
CA CYS A 38 -4.34 12.56 6.02
C CYS A 38 -4.63 11.63 7.21
N ASN A 39 -4.87 10.36 6.91
CA ASN A 39 -5.31 9.35 7.83
C ASN A 39 -4.30 8.21 7.94
N ARG A 40 -4.11 7.74 9.17
CA ARG A 40 -3.38 6.50 9.43
C ARG A 40 -4.31 5.32 9.27
N PHE A 41 -3.85 4.27 8.60
CA PHE A 41 -4.58 3.02 8.46
C PHE A 41 -3.73 1.79 8.85
N GLY A 42 -4.40 0.68 9.15
CA GLY A 42 -3.76 -0.61 9.44
C GLY A 42 -4.75 -1.62 10.02
N GLY A 43 -4.24 -2.59 10.77
CA GLY A 43 -5.04 -3.66 11.40
C GLY A 43 -5.35 -4.83 10.47
N GLN A 44 -4.81 -4.81 9.26
CA GLN A 44 -4.93 -5.86 8.27
C GLN A 44 -3.66 -6.70 8.21
N GLN A 45 -3.82 -7.92 7.74
CA GLN A 45 -2.70 -8.78 7.34
C GLN A 45 -2.57 -8.78 5.82
N TRP A 46 -1.37 -9.07 5.33
CA TRP A 46 -1.10 -9.25 3.92
C TRP A 46 -0.43 -10.60 3.66
N SER A 47 -0.66 -11.12 2.45
CA SER A 47 0.03 -12.28 1.91
C SER A 47 0.42 -12.04 0.46
N LEU A 48 1.46 -12.74 0.00
CA LEU A 48 1.91 -12.68 -1.39
C LEU A 48 1.38 -13.89 -2.16
N ASP A 49 0.57 -13.64 -3.18
CA ASP A 49 0.05 -14.63 -4.13
C ASP A 49 0.60 -14.33 -5.53
N GLY A 50 1.67 -15.03 -5.89
CA GLY A 50 2.43 -14.78 -7.11
C GLY A 50 2.98 -13.35 -7.14
N LYS A 51 2.33 -12.47 -7.89
CA LYS A 51 2.70 -11.04 -8.01
C LYS A 51 1.77 -10.11 -7.24
N LYS A 52 0.77 -10.64 -6.53
CA LYS A 52 -0.24 -9.83 -5.85
C LYS A 52 -0.03 -9.90 -4.34
N VAL A 53 0.14 -8.75 -3.72
CA VAL A 53 -0.04 -8.58 -2.28
C VAL A 53 -1.53 -8.43 -2.02
N VAL A 54 -2.13 -9.46 -1.43
CA VAL A 54 -3.55 -9.51 -1.08
C VAL A 54 -3.69 -9.12 0.39
N THR A 55 -4.61 -8.21 0.68
CA THR A 55 -4.90 -7.78 2.06
C THR A 55 -6.09 -8.55 2.61
N SER A 56 -6.06 -8.88 3.91
CA SER A 56 -7.12 -9.59 4.61
C SER A 56 -7.35 -9.01 6.00
N GLY A 57 -8.54 -9.22 6.54
CA GLY A 57 -8.98 -8.61 7.80
C GLY A 57 -9.58 -7.21 7.61
N ALA A 58 -10.07 -6.64 8.72
CA ALA A 58 -10.74 -5.35 8.72
C ALA A 58 -9.71 -4.21 8.76
N ARG A 59 -9.80 -3.30 7.78
CA ARG A 59 -9.04 -2.04 7.80
C ARG A 59 -9.60 -1.15 8.89
N VAL A 60 -8.71 -0.66 9.75
CA VAL A 60 -9.01 0.42 10.70
C VAL A 60 -8.30 1.68 10.21
N SER A 61 -9.00 2.81 10.18
CA SER A 61 -8.46 4.10 9.78
C SER A 61 -8.94 5.20 10.71
N THR A 62 -8.16 6.27 10.84
CA THR A 62 -8.67 7.55 11.35
C THR A 62 -9.64 8.18 10.35
N LEU A 63 -10.47 9.12 10.80
CA LEU A 63 -11.46 9.84 10.00
C LEU A 63 -11.23 11.37 10.06
N MET A 64 -9.98 11.79 9.89
CA MET A 64 -9.62 13.20 9.73
C MET A 64 -10.06 13.71 8.36
N ALA A 65 -10.54 14.94 8.32
CA ALA A 65 -10.88 15.65 7.08
C ALA A 65 -9.72 16.56 6.66
N CYS A 66 -9.11 16.28 5.50
CA CYS A 66 -8.06 17.10 4.90
C CYS A 66 -8.51 17.50 3.48
N PRO A 67 -9.01 18.73 3.27
CA PRO A 67 -9.64 19.12 2.00
C PRO A 67 -8.69 19.16 0.79
N ASP A 68 -7.38 19.28 1.03
CA ASP A 68 -6.36 19.41 -0.02
C ASP A 68 -5.44 18.17 -0.13
N VAL A 69 -5.83 17.04 0.46
CA VAL A 69 -5.05 15.80 0.44
C VAL A 69 -5.81 14.72 -0.30
N ASP A 70 -5.19 14.18 -1.35
CA ASP A 70 -5.73 13.01 -2.04
C ASP A 70 -5.41 11.73 -1.25
N THR A 71 -6.42 11.15 -0.64
CA THR A 71 -6.31 9.98 0.23
C THR A 71 -6.46 8.65 -0.52
N TRP A 72 -6.23 8.63 -1.83
CA TRP A 72 -6.41 7.44 -2.68
C TRP A 72 -5.71 6.18 -2.14
N LEU A 73 -4.54 6.32 -1.48
CA LEU A 73 -3.79 5.18 -0.96
C LEU A 73 -4.59 4.38 0.09
N GLY A 74 -5.43 5.06 0.87
CA GLY A 74 -6.30 4.41 1.85
C GLY A 74 -7.39 3.53 1.22
N GLN A 75 -7.71 3.75 -0.06
CA GLN A 75 -8.69 2.98 -0.83
C GLN A 75 -8.11 1.68 -1.41
N ALA A 76 -6.79 1.52 -1.46
CA ALA A 76 -6.16 0.35 -2.05
C ALA A 76 -6.46 -0.93 -1.24
N THR A 77 -6.81 -2.01 -1.93
CA THR A 77 -7.08 -3.33 -1.33
C THR A 77 -6.10 -4.40 -1.80
N THR A 78 -5.42 -4.16 -2.92
CA THR A 78 -4.44 -5.08 -3.50
C THR A 78 -3.27 -4.28 -4.04
N PHE A 79 -2.07 -4.83 -3.93
CA PHE A 79 -0.87 -4.25 -4.55
C PHE A 79 -0.25 -5.27 -5.50
N VAL A 80 0.07 -4.85 -6.72
CA VAL A 80 0.61 -5.73 -7.75
C VAL A 80 2.06 -5.39 -7.98
N TRP A 81 2.94 -6.36 -7.82
CA TRP A 81 4.35 -6.23 -8.13
C TRP A 81 4.58 -5.98 -9.61
N ASP A 82 5.32 -4.92 -9.90
CA ASP A 82 5.79 -4.56 -11.21
C ASP A 82 7.25 -4.11 -11.14
N ASP A 83 8.14 -5.08 -11.28
CA ASP A 83 9.59 -4.88 -11.50
C ASP A 83 10.28 -3.92 -10.53
N GLY A 84 10.05 -4.10 -9.22
CA GLY A 84 10.61 -3.24 -8.16
C GLY A 84 9.65 -2.18 -7.64
N HIS A 85 8.47 -2.07 -8.24
CA HIS A 85 7.40 -1.16 -7.81
C HIS A 85 6.15 -1.94 -7.41
N LEU A 86 5.28 -1.30 -6.63
CA LEU A 86 3.96 -1.83 -6.31
C LEU A 86 2.88 -0.95 -6.92
N ARG A 87 2.02 -1.53 -7.74
CA ARG A 87 0.84 -0.87 -8.29
C ARG A 87 -0.35 -1.07 -7.37
N ALA A 88 -0.90 0.01 -6.83
CA ALA A 88 -2.04 -0.02 -5.92
C ALA A 88 -3.36 -0.14 -6.70
N VAL A 89 -4.21 -1.05 -6.25
CA VAL A 89 -5.48 -1.38 -6.90
C VAL A 89 -6.62 -1.27 -5.90
N GLY A 90 -7.68 -0.56 -6.30
CA GLY A 90 -8.90 -0.39 -5.53
C GLY A 90 -9.79 -1.64 -5.49
N PRO A 91 -10.86 -1.62 -4.69
CA PRO A 91 -11.76 -2.77 -4.51
C PRO A 91 -12.53 -3.16 -5.78
N ASP A 92 -12.74 -2.21 -6.69
CA ASP A 92 -13.37 -2.38 -7.99
C ASP A 92 -12.39 -2.80 -9.10
N GLY A 93 -11.11 -2.96 -8.77
CA GLY A 93 -10.04 -3.25 -9.74
C GLY A 93 -9.44 -2.00 -10.39
N THR A 94 -9.85 -0.79 -9.99
CA THR A 94 -9.31 0.46 -10.53
C THR A 94 -7.83 0.61 -10.16
N ASP A 95 -7.03 1.04 -11.13
CA ASP A 95 -5.64 1.44 -10.90
C ASP A 95 -5.60 2.78 -10.17
N LEU A 96 -5.02 2.79 -8.96
CA LEU A 96 -4.98 3.98 -8.11
C LEU A 96 -3.65 4.73 -8.21
N GLY A 97 -2.56 4.03 -8.50
CA GLY A 97 -1.24 4.62 -8.61
C GLY A 97 -0.10 3.63 -8.36
N VAL A 98 1.12 4.13 -8.48
CA VAL A 98 2.36 3.37 -8.29
C VAL A 98 2.98 3.74 -6.95
N LEU A 99 3.58 2.77 -6.28
CA LEU A 99 4.39 2.92 -5.08
C LEU A 99 5.83 2.53 -5.38
N LEU A 100 6.76 3.38 -4.96
CA LEU A 100 8.19 3.17 -5.04
C LEU A 100 8.72 2.69 -3.69
N THR A 101 9.77 1.87 -3.68
CA THR A 101 10.43 1.49 -2.43
C THR A 101 10.99 2.75 -1.74
N ASP A 102 10.79 2.85 -0.43
CA ASP A 102 11.38 3.92 0.38
C ASP A 102 12.89 3.62 0.55
N PRO A 103 13.80 4.49 0.09
CA PRO A 103 15.23 4.23 0.17
C PRO A 103 15.83 4.35 1.59
N ASP A 104 15.06 4.84 2.57
CA ASP A 104 15.49 5.15 3.95
C ASP A 104 14.85 4.24 5.03
#